data_AF-A0A818WZF5-F1
#
_entry.id   AF-A0A818WZF5-F1
#
_cell.length_a   1.000
_cell.length_b   1.000
_cell.length_c   1.000
_cell.angle_alpha   90.00
_cell.angle_beta   90.00
_cell.angle_gamma   90.00
#
_symmetry.space_group_name_H-M   'P 1'
#
loop_
_entity.id
_entity.type
_entity.pdbx_description
1 polymer ?
#
loop_
_entity_poly.entity_id
_entity_poly.type
_entity_poly.pdbx_seq_one_letter_code
_entity_poly.pdbx_strand_id
1 'polypeptide(L)'
;MIKTKAYQDLGTVNPLEPLVERTNNFLYGLWYNKHITQKQYEKLKVNKEEAELAHLYFLPKAHKPGTPLRPIMSGLKSSTIAISKWLDGLLRPLFDRLASETAISNGVQLIKQVERWSATYLSPATSFITMDVTDLYTMFPEEGGVTVIKRLIETSGLKQIDGVKKEIILALTRSVITNNYFYLDGSYYKQIKGGTMGSPLTLTFFANI
;
A
#
# COMPACT_ATOMS: atom_id res chain seq x y z
N MET A 1 9.61 25.40 -1.16
CA MET A 1 9.08 24.03 -1.29
C MET A 1 7.58 24.15 -1.52
N ILE A 2 7.02 23.66 -2.64
CA ILE A 2 5.57 23.71 -2.88
C ILE A 2 4.91 22.80 -1.84
N LYS A 3 3.97 23.34 -1.04
CA LYS A 3 3.21 22.55 -0.07
C LYS A 3 2.38 21.50 -0.83
N THR A 4 2.70 20.22 -0.64
CA THR A 4 1.86 19.14 -1.14
C THR A 4 0.53 19.12 -0.40
N LYS A 5 -0.57 18.87 -1.11
CA LYS A 5 -1.91 18.65 -0.51
C LYS A 5 -2.10 17.21 -0.04
N ALA A 6 -1.03 16.42 0.01
CA ALA A 6 -1.08 15.01 0.43
C ALA A 6 -1.11 14.82 1.95
N TYR A 7 -0.73 15.85 2.72
CA TYR A 7 -0.67 15.81 4.17
C TYR A 7 -1.53 16.91 4.78
N GLN A 8 -2.30 16.55 5.79
CA GLN A 8 -3.03 17.47 6.64
C GLN A 8 -2.26 17.68 7.94
N ASP A 9 -1.99 18.93 8.27
CA ASP A 9 -1.42 19.33 9.56
C ASP A 9 -2.50 19.22 10.65
N LEU A 10 -2.17 18.52 11.75
CA LEU A 10 -3.05 18.30 12.90
C LEU A 10 -2.63 19.13 14.12
N GLY A 11 -1.53 19.88 14.03
CA GLY A 11 -0.93 20.61 15.15
C GLY A 11 -0.20 19.70 16.14
N THR A 12 -0.16 20.10 17.40
CA THR A 12 0.72 19.52 18.43
C THR A 12 0.08 18.42 19.28
N VAL A 13 -1.18 18.07 19.04
CA VAL A 13 -1.88 17.04 19.81
C VAL A 13 -1.55 15.67 19.26
N ASN A 14 -0.96 14.80 20.08
CA ASN A 14 -0.55 13.46 19.68
C ASN A 14 -1.77 12.56 19.35
N PRO A 15 -1.93 12.10 18.09
CA PRO A 15 -3.08 11.28 17.70
C PRO A 15 -2.91 9.79 18.03
N LEU A 16 -1.77 9.36 18.58
CA LEU A 16 -1.43 7.94 18.75
C LEU A 16 -2.44 7.16 19.59
N GLU A 17 -2.80 7.66 20.77
CA GLU A 17 -3.70 6.94 21.67
C GLU A 17 -5.11 6.78 21.04
N PRO A 18 -5.79 7.84 20.56
CA PRO A 18 -7.06 7.72 19.85
C PRO A 18 -6.98 6.80 18.61
N LEU A 19 -5.84 6.78 17.94
CA LEU A 19 -5.60 5.93 16.78
C LEU A 19 -5.56 4.45 17.18
N VAL A 20 -4.79 4.09 18.21
CA VAL A 20 -4.66 2.73 18.70
C VAL A 20 -6.00 2.22 19.23
N GLU A 21 -6.73 3.04 19.98
CA GLU A 21 -8.06 2.67 20.50
C GLU A 21 -9.05 2.41 19.38
N ARG A 22 -9.10 3.29 18.38
CA ARG A 22 -9.97 3.11 17.21
C ARG A 22 -9.65 1.82 16.47
N THR A 23 -8.36 1.51 16.25
CA THR A 23 -7.94 0.29 15.57
C THR A 23 -8.32 -0.95 16.38
N ASN A 24 -8.07 -0.96 17.69
CA ASN A 24 -8.42 -2.10 18.55
C ASN A 24 -9.92 -2.30 18.67
N ASN A 25 -10.71 -1.23 18.80
CA ASN A 25 -12.18 -1.31 18.83
C ASN A 25 -12.74 -1.87 17.52
N PHE A 26 -12.17 -1.45 16.38
CA PHE A 26 -12.53 -2.00 15.08
C PHE A 26 -12.25 -3.50 14.99
N LEU A 27 -11.04 -3.93 15.37
CA LEU A 27 -10.66 -5.35 15.36
C LEU A 27 -11.48 -6.19 16.34
N TYR A 28 -11.76 -5.66 17.52
CA TYR A 28 -12.64 -6.29 18.51
C TYR A 28 -14.04 -6.51 17.93
N GLY A 29 -14.61 -5.50 17.26
CA GLY A 29 -15.90 -5.61 16.59
C GLY A 29 -15.90 -6.71 15.52
N LEU A 30 -14.85 -6.83 14.71
CA LEU A 30 -14.71 -7.92 13.73
C LEU A 30 -14.68 -9.30 14.40
N TRP A 31 -13.94 -9.42 15.49
CA TRP A 31 -13.83 -10.68 16.23
C TRP A 31 -15.13 -11.06 16.94
N TYR A 32 -15.75 -10.13 17.66
CA TYR A 32 -17.00 -10.34 18.38
C TYR A 32 -18.13 -10.78 17.44
N ASN A 33 -18.20 -10.19 16.24
CA ASN A 33 -19.17 -10.56 15.20
C ASN A 33 -18.74 -11.77 14.35
N LYS A 34 -17.68 -12.49 14.75
CA LYS A 34 -17.17 -13.71 14.10
C LYS A 34 -16.76 -13.51 12.62
N HIS A 35 -16.32 -12.30 12.26
CA HIS A 35 -15.76 -12.00 10.94
C HIS A 35 -14.29 -12.40 10.81
N ILE A 36 -13.58 -12.49 11.94
CA ILE A 36 -12.22 -13.01 12.05
C ILE A 36 -12.15 -14.00 13.22
N THR A 37 -11.22 -14.95 13.14
CA THR A 37 -10.95 -15.94 14.19
C THR A 37 -10.22 -15.34 15.39
N GLN A 38 -10.21 -16.03 16.53
CA GLN A 38 -9.37 -15.65 17.68
C GLN A 38 -7.91 -15.48 17.27
N LYS A 39 -7.36 -16.45 16.51
CA LYS A 39 -5.97 -16.43 16.07
C LYS A 39 -5.65 -15.22 15.18
N GLN A 40 -6.58 -14.82 14.31
CA GLN A 40 -6.43 -13.60 13.50
C GLN A 40 -6.50 -12.36 14.40
N TYR A 41 -7.47 -12.28 15.32
CA TYR A 41 -7.60 -11.15 16.25
C TYR A 41 -6.35 -10.94 17.09
N GLU A 42 -5.82 -12.00 17.71
CA GLU A 42 -4.59 -11.93 18.53
C GLU A 42 -3.36 -11.46 17.74
N LYS A 43 -3.29 -11.81 16.44
CA LYS A 43 -2.21 -11.36 15.56
C LYS A 43 -2.37 -9.92 15.08
N LEU A 44 -3.60 -9.44 15.00
CA LEU A 44 -3.94 -8.13 14.41
C LEU A 44 -4.05 -7.03 15.45
N LYS A 45 -4.43 -7.36 16.69
CA LYS A 45 -4.60 -6.39 17.77
C LYS A 45 -3.30 -5.62 18.02
N VAL A 46 -3.43 -4.36 18.36
CA VAL A 46 -2.32 -3.44 18.59
C VAL A 46 -1.95 -3.49 20.07
N ASN A 47 -0.68 -3.72 20.38
CA ASN A 47 -0.15 -3.53 21.72
C ASN A 47 0.00 -2.02 21.98
N LYS A 48 -0.78 -1.48 22.95
CA LYS A 48 -0.75 -0.05 23.29
C LYS A 48 0.62 0.43 23.77
N GLU A 49 1.39 -0.43 24.44
CA GLU A 49 2.68 -0.09 25.04
C GLU A 49 3.81 -0.03 24.00
N GLU A 50 3.66 -0.74 22.89
CA GLU A 50 4.67 -0.81 21.81
C GLU A 50 4.32 0.07 20.60
N ALA A 51 3.10 0.59 20.54
CA ALA A 51 2.62 1.34 19.39
C ALA A 51 3.32 2.70 19.30
N GLU A 52 3.75 3.07 18.09
CA GLU A 52 4.35 4.35 17.78
C GLU A 52 3.77 4.89 16.47
N LEU A 53 3.80 6.22 16.30
CA LEU A 53 3.46 6.82 15.01
C LEU A 53 4.54 6.48 13.98
N ALA A 54 4.17 6.56 12.69
CA ALA A 54 5.16 6.37 11.65
C ALA A 54 6.16 7.54 11.63
N HIS A 55 7.38 7.27 11.21
CA HIS A 55 8.45 8.26 11.08
C HIS A 55 8.67 8.57 9.59
N LEU A 56 8.59 9.84 9.22
CA LEU A 56 8.90 10.30 7.88
C LEU A 56 10.40 10.62 7.80
N TYR A 57 11.09 10.01 6.85
CA TYR A 57 12.48 10.33 6.52
C TYR A 57 12.66 10.44 5.01
N PHE A 58 13.80 10.98 4.58
CA PHE A 58 14.06 11.26 3.17
C PHE A 58 15.31 10.54 2.69
N LEU A 59 15.21 9.87 1.53
CA LEU A 59 16.34 9.24 0.86
C LEU A 59 16.74 10.03 -0.40
N PRO A 60 18.02 10.34 -0.62
CA PRO A 60 18.47 11.04 -1.81
C PRO A 60 18.38 10.16 -3.06
N LYS A 61 17.84 10.70 -4.16
CA LYS A 61 17.92 10.07 -5.49
C LYS A 61 19.20 10.51 -6.20
N ALA A 62 20.35 9.95 -5.79
CA ALA A 62 21.68 10.35 -6.28
C ALA A 62 21.88 10.22 -7.81
N HIS A 63 21.07 9.39 -8.47
CA HIS A 63 21.10 9.19 -9.92
C HIS A 63 20.30 10.23 -10.72
N LYS A 64 19.63 11.20 -10.08
CA LYS A 64 18.87 12.26 -10.76
C LYS A 64 19.55 13.63 -10.54
N PRO A 65 19.59 14.51 -11.57
CA PRO A 65 20.11 15.87 -11.42
C PRO A 65 19.47 16.60 -10.23
N GLY A 66 20.28 17.30 -9.43
CA GLY A 66 19.82 18.02 -8.24
C GLY A 66 19.50 17.14 -7.02
N THR A 67 19.77 15.82 -7.08
CA THR A 67 19.62 14.86 -5.97
C THR A 67 18.28 15.00 -5.22
N PRO A 68 17.13 14.93 -5.92
CA PRO A 68 15.82 15.10 -5.30
C PRO A 68 15.59 14.04 -4.21
N LEU A 69 14.89 14.44 -3.15
CA LEU A 69 14.58 13.58 -2.02
C LEU A 69 13.36 12.69 -2.30
N ARG A 70 13.40 11.44 -1.83
CA ARG A 70 12.28 10.49 -1.79
C ARG A 70 11.79 10.38 -0.34
N PRO A 71 10.56 10.81 -0.03
CA PRO A 71 10.01 10.58 1.30
C PRO A 71 9.71 9.09 1.50
N ILE A 72 10.03 8.56 2.67
CA ILE A 72 9.72 7.20 3.11
C ILE A 72 9.09 7.26 4.50
N MET A 73 8.00 6.52 4.68
CA MET A 73 7.27 6.41 5.92
C MET A 73 7.60 5.07 6.59
N SER A 74 8.38 5.11 7.67
CA SER A 74 8.64 3.92 8.49
C SER A 74 7.56 3.76 9.55
N GLY A 75 6.68 2.79 9.39
CA GLY A 75 5.57 2.52 10.31
C GLY A 75 5.64 1.16 11.00
N LEU A 76 6.85 0.67 11.36
CA LEU A 76 7.03 -0.69 11.88
C LEU A 76 6.26 -1.00 13.17
N LYS A 77 5.96 0.04 13.95
CA LYS A 77 5.18 -0.02 15.20
C LYS A 77 3.83 0.71 15.09
N SER A 78 3.43 1.08 13.88
CA SER A 78 2.14 1.76 13.65
C SER A 78 0.96 0.85 13.95
N SER A 79 -0.18 1.43 14.33
CA SER A 79 -1.40 0.67 14.63
C SER A 79 -1.91 -0.17 13.45
N THR A 80 -1.53 0.17 12.22
CA THR A 80 -1.99 -0.52 11.00
C THR A 80 -1.00 -1.56 10.47
N ILE A 81 0.20 -1.68 11.03
CA ILE A 81 1.26 -2.52 10.45
C ILE A 81 0.91 -4.01 10.41
N ALA A 82 0.30 -4.53 11.47
CA ALA A 82 -0.08 -5.93 11.56
C ALA A 82 -1.18 -6.26 10.52
N ILE A 83 -2.16 -5.38 10.40
CA ILE A 83 -3.22 -5.46 9.39
C ILE A 83 -2.61 -5.39 7.99
N SER A 84 -1.69 -4.45 7.75
CA SER A 84 -1.05 -4.28 6.45
C SER A 84 -0.24 -5.51 6.03
N LYS A 85 0.54 -6.11 6.94
CA LYS A 85 1.31 -7.34 6.66
C LYS A 85 0.39 -8.52 6.39
N TRP A 86 -0.67 -8.65 7.19
CA TRP A 86 -1.64 -9.73 7.04
C TRP A 86 -2.40 -9.62 5.71
N LEU A 87 -2.83 -8.42 5.32
CA LEU A 87 -3.49 -8.18 4.03
C LEU A 87 -2.54 -8.42 2.85
N ASP A 88 -1.27 -7.99 2.92
CA ASP A 88 -0.29 -8.31 1.88
C ASP A 88 -0.18 -9.83 1.71
N GLY A 89 0.05 -10.58 2.78
CA GLY A 89 0.10 -12.05 2.71
C GLY A 89 -1.18 -12.70 2.17
N LEU A 90 -2.35 -12.14 2.50
CA LEU A 90 -3.65 -12.64 2.03
C LEU A 90 -3.87 -12.38 0.54
N LEU A 91 -3.45 -11.22 0.04
CA LEU A 91 -3.75 -10.75 -1.32
C LEU A 91 -2.63 -11.07 -2.32
N ARG A 92 -1.39 -11.23 -1.83
CA ARG A 92 -0.20 -11.45 -2.65
C ARG A 92 -0.36 -12.56 -3.70
N PRO A 93 -0.92 -13.74 -3.38
CA PRO A 93 -1.11 -14.80 -4.38
C PRO A 93 -2.02 -14.39 -5.56
N LEU A 94 -3.02 -13.54 -5.32
CA LEU A 94 -3.90 -13.05 -6.37
C LEU A 94 -3.18 -12.02 -7.25
N PHE A 95 -2.40 -11.14 -6.62
CA PHE A 95 -1.60 -10.16 -7.34
C PHE A 95 -0.49 -10.81 -8.16
N ASP A 96 0.22 -11.80 -7.63
CA ASP A 96 1.29 -12.50 -8.33
C ASP A 96 0.75 -13.25 -9.55
N ARG A 97 -0.46 -13.84 -9.44
CA ARG A 97 -1.15 -14.45 -10.59
C ARG A 97 -1.43 -13.40 -11.67
N LEU A 98 -2.05 -12.27 -11.31
CA LEU A 98 -2.33 -11.19 -12.26
C LEU A 98 -1.03 -10.65 -12.89
N ALA A 99 0.03 -10.51 -12.09
CA ALA A 99 1.34 -10.03 -12.55
C ALA A 99 1.95 -10.96 -13.60
N SER A 100 1.83 -12.28 -13.42
CA SER A 100 2.36 -13.26 -14.36
C SER A 100 1.74 -13.16 -15.77
N GLU A 101 0.53 -12.61 -15.87
CA GLU A 101 -0.20 -12.44 -17.14
C GLU A 101 -0.02 -11.05 -17.76
N THR A 102 0.30 -10.03 -16.95
CA THR A 102 0.22 -8.62 -17.36
C THR A 102 1.51 -7.84 -17.20
N ALA A 103 2.49 -8.37 -16.46
CA ALA A 103 3.72 -7.69 -16.14
C ALA A 103 4.96 -8.51 -16.51
N ILE A 104 6.09 -7.82 -16.65
CA ILE A 104 7.40 -8.43 -16.89
C ILE A 104 8.18 -8.36 -15.59
N SER A 105 8.59 -9.52 -15.07
CA SER A 105 9.15 -9.62 -13.72
C SER A 105 10.59 -9.11 -13.60
N ASN A 106 11.34 -9.08 -14.71
CA ASN A 106 12.74 -8.64 -14.72
C ASN A 106 13.25 -8.30 -16.13
N GLY A 107 14.41 -7.63 -16.19
CA GLY A 107 15.03 -7.21 -17.46
C GLY A 107 15.45 -8.36 -18.37
N VAL A 108 15.81 -9.53 -17.82
CA VAL A 108 16.17 -10.71 -18.64
C VAL A 108 14.93 -11.25 -19.37
N GLN A 109 13.80 -11.31 -18.68
CA GLN A 109 12.51 -11.68 -19.28
C GLN A 109 12.10 -10.67 -20.36
N LEU A 110 12.28 -9.36 -20.10
CA LEU A 110 11.99 -8.31 -21.08
C LEU A 110 12.79 -8.53 -22.37
N ILE A 111 14.12 -8.69 -22.27
CA ILE A 111 15.00 -8.89 -23.42
C ILE A 111 14.55 -10.10 -24.24
N LYS A 112 14.35 -11.26 -23.59
CA LYS A 112 13.90 -12.50 -24.27
C LYS A 112 12.54 -12.35 -24.94
N GLN A 113 11.63 -11.57 -24.38
CA GLN A 113 10.32 -11.31 -25.00
C GLN A 113 10.45 -10.38 -26.20
N VAL A 114 11.23 -9.32 -26.09
CA VAL A 114 11.52 -8.38 -27.19
C VAL A 114 12.22 -9.09 -28.35
N GLU A 115 13.23 -9.92 -28.07
CA GLU A 115 13.93 -10.71 -29.09
C GLU A 115 12.97 -11.62 -29.87
N ARG A 116 12.13 -12.39 -29.16
CA ARG A 116 11.14 -13.27 -29.79
C ARG A 116 10.10 -12.50 -30.60
N TRP A 117 9.62 -11.37 -30.09
CA TRP A 117 8.70 -10.50 -30.82
C TRP A 117 9.37 -9.91 -32.07
N SER A 118 10.64 -9.50 -31.95
CA SER A 118 11.37 -8.85 -33.04
C SER A 118 11.59 -9.78 -34.23
N ALA A 119 11.74 -11.09 -34.00
CA ALA A 119 11.92 -12.09 -35.05
C ALA A 119 10.74 -12.14 -36.04
N THR A 120 9.54 -11.73 -35.63
CA THR A 120 8.32 -11.79 -36.44
C THR A 120 7.80 -10.41 -36.85
N TYR A 121 7.91 -9.41 -35.96
CA TYR A 121 7.17 -8.15 -36.12
C TYR A 121 8.06 -6.91 -36.32
N LEU A 122 9.38 -7.04 -36.17
CA LEU A 122 10.27 -5.90 -36.33
C LEU A 122 10.41 -5.53 -37.81
N SER A 123 10.20 -4.26 -38.12
CA SER A 123 10.43 -3.70 -39.45
C SER A 123 11.18 -2.38 -39.35
N PRO A 124 11.78 -1.87 -40.43
CA PRO A 124 12.40 -0.54 -40.45
C PRO A 124 11.44 0.61 -40.09
N ALA A 125 10.12 0.42 -40.19
CA ALA A 125 9.11 1.41 -39.83
C ALA A 125 8.67 1.33 -38.36
N THR A 126 9.13 0.32 -37.60
CA THR A 126 8.76 0.12 -36.21
C THR A 126 9.40 1.19 -35.32
N SER A 127 8.58 1.88 -34.52
CA SER A 127 9.05 2.84 -33.51
C SER A 127 8.80 2.33 -32.09
N PHE A 128 9.78 2.50 -31.21
CA PHE A 128 9.64 2.21 -29.79
C PHE A 128 9.24 3.46 -29.02
N ILE A 129 8.31 3.30 -28.08
CA ILE A 129 7.83 4.37 -27.21
C ILE A 129 8.09 3.94 -25.77
N THR A 130 8.64 4.85 -24.96
CA THR A 130 8.76 4.67 -23.51
C THR A 130 7.84 5.64 -22.79
N MET A 131 7.23 5.17 -21.72
CA MET A 131 6.35 5.96 -20.85
C MET A 131 6.79 5.74 -19.41
N ASP A 132 6.82 6.80 -18.60
CA ASP A 132 7.16 6.76 -17.18
C ASP A 132 6.03 7.42 -16.37
N VAL A 133 5.65 6.80 -15.25
CA VAL A 133 4.64 7.34 -14.34
C VAL A 133 5.35 8.04 -13.19
N THR A 134 5.24 9.37 -13.15
CA THR A 134 5.77 10.18 -12.06
C THR A 134 4.88 10.13 -10.83
N ASP A 135 5.49 10.10 -9.63
CA ASP A 135 4.78 10.29 -8.35
C ASP A 135 3.64 9.29 -8.06
N LEU A 136 3.78 8.05 -8.56
CA LEU A 136 2.80 6.97 -8.44
C LEU A 136 2.22 6.83 -7.01
N TYR A 137 3.08 6.79 -6.00
CA TYR A 137 2.65 6.62 -4.61
C TYR A 137 1.89 7.83 -4.05
N THR A 138 2.27 9.05 -4.41
CA THR A 138 1.70 10.29 -3.84
C THR A 138 0.46 10.78 -4.61
N MET A 139 0.30 10.33 -5.85
CA MET A 139 -0.85 10.68 -6.71
C MET A 139 -1.98 9.66 -6.69
N PHE A 140 -1.78 8.52 -6.03
CA PHE A 140 -2.79 7.48 -5.91
C PHE A 140 -4.04 7.97 -5.16
N PRO A 141 -5.25 7.84 -5.73
CA PRO A 141 -6.48 8.19 -5.04
C PRO A 141 -6.67 7.29 -3.82
N GLU A 142 -7.08 7.86 -2.69
CA GLU A 142 -7.26 7.12 -1.43
C GLU A 142 -8.24 5.94 -1.60
N GLU A 143 -9.40 6.17 -2.23
CA GLU A 143 -10.38 5.12 -2.54
C GLU A 143 -9.92 4.18 -3.66
N GLY A 144 -8.90 4.56 -4.44
CA GLY A 144 -8.35 3.75 -5.53
C GLY A 144 -7.85 2.39 -5.05
N GLY A 145 -7.22 2.33 -3.87
CA GLY A 145 -6.69 1.08 -3.31
C GLY A 145 -7.79 0.08 -2.97
N VAL A 146 -8.87 0.58 -2.36
CA VAL A 146 -10.04 -0.24 -2.04
C VAL A 146 -10.70 -0.74 -3.33
N THR A 147 -10.85 0.12 -4.34
CA THR A 147 -11.42 -0.25 -5.64
C THR A 147 -10.58 -1.32 -6.36
N VAL A 148 -9.25 -1.19 -6.35
CA VAL A 148 -8.34 -2.16 -6.98
C VAL A 148 -8.48 -3.53 -6.34
N ILE A 149 -8.45 -3.63 -5.00
CA ILE A 149 -8.64 -4.91 -4.30
C ILE A 149 -10.03 -5.48 -4.58
N LYS A 150 -11.07 -4.64 -4.54
CA LYS A 150 -12.43 -5.09 -4.84
C LYS A 150 -12.49 -5.74 -6.21
N ARG A 151 -11.94 -5.07 -7.23
CA ARG A 151 -11.89 -5.59 -8.60
C ARG A 151 -11.06 -6.87 -8.69
N LEU A 152 -9.90 -6.93 -8.04
CA LEU A 152 -9.05 -8.13 -8.04
C LEU A 152 -9.79 -9.35 -7.46
N ILE A 153 -10.48 -9.18 -6.34
CA ILE A 153 -11.26 -10.25 -5.70
C ILE A 153 -12.43 -10.67 -6.60
N GLU A 154 -13.15 -9.71 -7.17
CA GLU A 154 -14.31 -9.96 -8.04
C GLU A 154 -13.92 -10.63 -9.35
N THR A 155 -12.85 -10.19 -10.01
CA THR A 155 -12.32 -10.82 -11.22
C THR A 155 -11.77 -12.23 -10.94
N SER A 156 -11.33 -12.50 -9.71
CA SER A 156 -10.94 -13.85 -9.27
C SER A 156 -12.13 -14.75 -8.95
N GLY A 157 -13.37 -14.25 -9.01
CA GLY A 157 -14.58 -15.01 -8.68
C GLY A 157 -14.73 -15.34 -7.19
N LEU A 158 -13.97 -14.69 -6.31
CA LEU A 158 -13.91 -15.00 -4.89
C LEU A 158 -14.92 -14.17 -4.09
N LYS A 159 -15.61 -14.81 -3.14
CA LYS A 159 -16.45 -14.12 -2.14
C LYS A 159 -15.73 -13.92 -0.81
N GLN A 160 -14.70 -14.73 -0.56
CA GLN A 160 -13.88 -14.71 0.65
C GLN A 160 -12.47 -15.21 0.33
N ILE A 161 -11.50 -14.84 1.16
CA ILE A 161 -10.13 -15.34 1.11
C ILE A 161 -9.75 -15.76 2.54
N ASP A 162 -9.23 -16.98 2.71
CA ASP A 162 -8.87 -17.54 4.01
C ASP A 162 -9.99 -17.42 5.08
N GLY A 163 -11.23 -17.71 4.65
CA GLY A 163 -12.43 -17.61 5.51
C GLY A 163 -12.90 -16.20 5.82
N VAL A 164 -12.26 -15.16 5.28
CA VAL A 164 -12.59 -13.76 5.53
C VAL A 164 -13.35 -13.20 4.33
N LYS A 165 -14.56 -12.67 4.58
CA LYS A 165 -15.42 -12.11 3.53
C LYS A 165 -14.77 -10.91 2.85
N LYS A 166 -15.02 -10.74 1.55
CA LYS A 166 -14.55 -9.60 0.75
C LYS A 166 -14.79 -8.27 1.45
N GLU A 167 -15.98 -8.06 2.01
CA GLU A 167 -16.37 -6.80 2.64
C GLU A 167 -15.46 -6.45 3.83
N ILE A 168 -15.01 -7.47 4.57
CA ILE A 168 -14.11 -7.31 5.72
C ILE A 168 -12.69 -7.00 5.26
N ILE A 169 -12.23 -7.66 4.18
CA ILE A 169 -10.93 -7.36 3.54
C ILE A 169 -10.90 -5.90 3.06
N LEU A 170 -11.98 -5.43 2.43
CA LEU A 170 -12.11 -4.04 1.97
C LEU A 170 -12.17 -3.05 3.15
N ALA A 171 -12.84 -3.40 4.26
CA ALA A 171 -12.88 -2.57 5.45
C ALA A 171 -11.49 -2.46 6.12
N LEU A 172 -10.77 -3.57 6.26
CA LEU A 172 -9.40 -3.59 6.78
C LEU A 172 -8.44 -2.80 5.89
N THR A 173 -8.60 -2.95 4.57
CA THR A 173 -7.85 -2.17 3.58
C THR A 173 -8.07 -0.66 3.77
N ARG A 174 -9.32 -0.22 3.82
CA ARG A 174 -9.64 1.19 4.03
C ARG A 174 -9.07 1.69 5.36
N SER A 175 -9.11 0.86 6.40
CA SER A 175 -8.48 1.18 7.68
C SER A 175 -6.97 1.42 7.53
N VAL A 176 -6.24 0.58 6.81
CA VAL A 176 -4.79 0.77 6.58
C VAL A 176 -4.49 2.05 5.78
N ILE A 177 -5.28 2.35 4.75
CA ILE A 177 -5.05 3.52 3.88
C ILE A 177 -5.38 4.84 4.60
N THR A 178 -6.42 4.86 5.43
CA THR A 178 -6.94 6.10 6.05
C THR A 178 -6.24 6.46 7.37
N ASN A 179 -5.53 5.51 7.99
CA ASN A 179 -4.96 5.66 9.34
C ASN A 179 -3.43 5.83 9.34
N ASN A 180 -2.94 6.69 8.45
CA ASN A 180 -1.51 6.99 8.31
C ASN A 180 -1.16 8.34 8.96
N TYR A 181 -0.56 8.26 10.13
CA TYR A 181 -0.19 9.42 10.95
C TYR A 181 1.30 9.41 11.27
N PHE A 182 1.92 10.58 11.28
CA PHE A 182 3.33 10.75 11.59
C PHE A 182 3.61 12.07 12.29
N TYR A 183 4.78 12.14 12.91
CA TYR A 183 5.31 13.36 13.51
C TYR A 183 6.45 13.90 12.64
N LEU A 184 6.46 15.21 12.40
CA LEU A 184 7.52 15.90 11.70
C LEU A 184 7.64 17.32 12.27
N ASP A 185 8.85 17.71 12.66
CA ASP A 185 9.20 19.11 12.98
C ASP A 185 8.23 19.83 13.93
N GLY A 186 7.88 19.19 15.06
CA GLY A 186 7.00 19.80 16.05
C GLY A 186 5.50 19.62 15.82
N SER A 187 5.08 19.07 14.68
CA SER A 187 3.67 18.87 14.36
C SER A 187 3.33 17.43 13.96
N TYR A 188 2.08 17.06 14.19
CA TYR A 188 1.50 15.79 13.75
C TYR A 188 0.80 15.97 12.41
N TYR A 189 0.91 14.96 11.56
CA TYR A 189 0.36 14.98 10.21
C TYR A 189 -0.44 13.72 9.93
N LYS A 190 -1.50 13.87 9.13
CA LYS A 190 -2.23 12.77 8.51
C LYS A 190 -1.97 12.76 7.02
N GLN A 191 -1.65 11.60 6.45
CA GLN A 191 -1.68 11.42 5.00
C GLN A 191 -3.14 11.30 4.52
N ILE A 192 -3.53 12.20 3.61
CA ILE A 192 -4.88 12.31 3.05
C ILE A 192 -4.91 12.06 1.53
N LYS A 193 -3.74 11.85 0.92
CA LYS A 193 -3.60 11.50 -0.50
C LYS A 193 -2.42 10.57 -0.72
N GLY A 194 -2.57 9.65 -1.66
CA GLY A 194 -1.53 8.68 -1.97
C GLY A 194 -1.54 7.47 -1.04
N GLY A 195 -0.70 6.48 -1.36
CA GLY A 195 -0.36 5.37 -0.49
C GLY A 195 0.89 5.66 0.33
N THR A 196 0.96 5.10 1.53
CA THR A 196 2.12 5.22 2.42
C THR A 196 3.31 4.45 1.85
N MET A 197 4.33 5.17 1.39
CA MET A 197 5.59 4.57 0.95
C MET A 197 6.27 3.88 2.13
N GLY A 198 6.20 2.54 2.18
CA GLY A 198 6.72 1.73 3.29
C GLY A 198 5.67 0.81 3.92
N SER A 199 4.38 1.00 3.60
CA SER A 199 3.34 0.04 3.98
C SER A 199 3.42 -1.22 3.09
N PRO A 200 3.46 -2.43 3.68
CA PRO A 200 3.41 -3.68 2.93
C PRO A 200 2.23 -3.77 1.96
N LEU A 201 1.05 -3.32 2.37
CA LEU A 201 -0.16 -3.35 1.55
C LEU A 201 -0.06 -2.39 0.36
N THR A 202 0.57 -1.24 0.57
CA THR A 202 0.81 -0.26 -0.49
C THR A 202 1.75 -0.84 -1.55
N LEU A 203 2.76 -1.62 -1.15
CA LEU A 203 3.59 -2.36 -2.11
C LEU A 203 2.76 -3.34 -2.94
N THR A 204 1.80 -4.04 -2.34
CA THR A 204 0.91 -4.94 -3.06
C THR A 204 0.10 -4.21 -4.14
N PHE A 205 -0.37 -2.98 -3.89
CA PHE A 205 -1.13 -2.20 -4.88
C PHE A 205 -0.31 -1.82 -6.11
N PHE A 206 0.96 -1.47 -5.89
CA PHE A 206 1.83 -0.94 -6.94
C PHE A 206 2.76 -1.98 -7.55
N ALA A 207 2.74 -3.23 -7.08
CA ALA A 207 3.60 -4.30 -7.59
C ALA A 207 3.42 -4.58 -9.10
N ASN A 208 2.28 -4.16 -9.69
CA ASN A 208 1.89 -4.47 -11.05
C ASN A 208 1.64 -3.22 -11.93
N ILE A 209 2.07 -2.04 -11.50
CA ILE A 209 1.98 -0.79 -12.29
C ILE A 209 3.37 -0.40 -12.80
#